data_AF-A0ABD1S2A2-F1
#
_entry.id   AF-A0ABD1S2A2-F1
#
_cell.length_a   1.000
_cell.length_b   1.000
_cell.length_c   1.000
_cell.angle_alpha   90.00
_cell.angle_beta   90.00
_cell.angle_gamma   90.00
#
_symmetry.space_group_name_H-M   'P 1'
#
loop_
_entity.id
_entity.type
_entity.pdbx_description
1 polymer ?
#
loop_
_entity_poly.entity_id
_entity_poly.type
_entity_poly.pdbx_seq_one_letter_code
_entity_poly.pdbx_strand_id
1 'polypeptide(L)'
;MERSEEQSKENKYPNSSNIKFRKNENKNNTNTAFSSSAASNMNTNKAMAQYNADARLMAEFEQSGVSEFRGVALCNPLVVCLLLRIPLLEIIAYSENCFDMLGLKNFVESKELTSLFGLDARTLFTPSSRASLAKAVGSKEISFLNPIWVHSGTTHKPFYAILHRIDVGIVIDLEPAYSVDPALLHAGAVQSQKLAVRAISRLQSLPGGDIGVLCDTVVEDVQKLTGYDRVMVYKFHGDDHGEVVSEIRRSDLEPYLGLHYPATDIPQSARFLFKQSRVRMICDCNAQPVKIVQIEELKQPLCLVNSTLRAPHGCHARYMTNMGSIASLVMAVVVNGTDSMKLWGLVVCHHTSPRYVPFPLRYACEFLMQAFSLQLYLELQLASQLAEKKILRMQTLLCDMLLRDAPFGIVAQSPSIMDLVKCDGAALYYGGKCCLLGVTPTEAQVKDIAEWLLNSHGDSTGLSTESLADAGYPGAALLGDAVCGMATARITSTDFLFWFRSHTAKEIKWGGAKHHPDDKDDGGKMHPRFSFKAFLEVVKSRSLPWEVSEINAIHSLQLIMRDSFQGY
;
A
#
# COMPACT_ATOMS: atom_id res chain seq x y z
N MET A 1 -27.36 64.70 42.82
CA MET A 1 -28.54 64.18 42.07
C MET A 1 -28.01 63.58 40.79
N GLU A 2 -27.39 62.40 40.85
CA GLU A 2 -28.01 61.07 41.05
C GLU A 2 -28.73 60.55 39.80
N ARG A 3 -28.08 59.60 39.12
CA ARG A 3 -28.55 58.25 38.74
C ARG A 3 -27.53 57.67 37.76
N SER A 4 -26.67 56.71 38.13
CA SER A 4 -26.92 55.27 38.40
C SER A 4 -27.48 54.55 37.16
N GLU A 5 -26.97 53.41 36.69
CA GLU A 5 -26.15 52.39 37.33
C GLU A 5 -25.54 51.47 36.23
N GLU A 6 -24.35 50.95 36.52
CA GLU A 6 -23.52 50.12 35.64
C GLU A 6 -23.41 48.69 36.23
N GLN A 7 -23.37 47.71 35.33
CA GLN A 7 -22.82 46.34 35.38
C GLN A 7 -22.54 45.63 36.73
N SER A 8 -23.00 44.38 36.82
CA SER A 8 -22.13 43.17 36.93
C SER A 8 -22.95 41.95 37.38
N LYS A 9 -22.67 40.77 36.81
CA LYS A 9 -22.82 39.46 37.48
C LYS A 9 -22.12 38.35 36.70
N GLU A 10 -21.02 37.88 37.27
CA GLU A 10 -20.36 36.59 36.99
C GLU A 10 -21.24 35.42 37.44
N ASN A 11 -21.11 34.25 36.78
CA ASN A 11 -21.65 32.98 37.27
C ASN A 11 -20.52 31.93 37.32
N LYS A 12 -20.25 31.44 38.54
CA LYS A 12 -19.35 30.32 38.86
C LYS A 12 -20.20 29.06 39.16
N TYR A 13 -19.78 27.92 38.63
CA TYR A 13 -20.29 26.58 38.97
C TYR A 13 -19.84 26.12 40.38
N PRO A 14 -20.62 25.30 41.10
CA PRO A 14 -20.12 24.57 42.26
C PRO A 14 -20.04 23.04 42.06
N ASN A 15 -19.18 22.46 42.89
CA ASN A 15 -18.72 21.08 42.97
C ASN A 15 -19.53 20.22 43.97
N SER A 16 -19.60 18.91 43.69
CA SER A 16 -19.59 17.72 44.58
C SER A 16 -20.35 17.69 45.92
N SER A 17 -21.15 16.64 46.16
CA SER A 17 -21.01 15.76 47.35
C SER A 17 -21.99 14.56 47.40
N ASN A 18 -21.43 13.38 47.73
CA ASN A 18 -21.93 12.22 48.50
C ASN A 18 -23.44 11.93 48.63
N ILE A 19 -23.85 10.65 48.47
CA ILE A 19 -24.75 9.95 49.42
C ILE A 19 -24.75 8.40 49.22
N LYS A 20 -24.37 7.74 50.32
CA LYS A 20 -24.66 6.41 50.91
C LYS A 20 -25.37 5.29 50.13
N PHE A 21 -24.71 4.12 50.16
CA PHE A 21 -25.28 2.77 50.01
C PHE A 21 -26.20 2.40 51.18
N ARG A 22 -27.38 1.84 50.88
CA ARG A 22 -28.19 1.05 51.83
C ARG A 22 -28.78 -0.16 51.09
N LYS A 23 -28.36 -1.37 51.49
CA LYS A 23 -28.98 -2.65 51.11
C LYS A 23 -30.31 -2.81 51.86
N ASN A 24 -31.37 -3.24 51.17
CA ASN A 24 -32.26 -4.27 51.69
C ASN A 24 -33.07 -4.96 50.59
N GLU A 25 -33.19 -6.26 50.76
CA GLU A 25 -33.80 -7.29 49.91
C GLU A 25 -35.34 -7.25 49.95
N ASN A 26 -36.03 -7.54 48.84
CA ASN A 26 -36.57 -8.88 48.55
C ASN A 26 -37.49 -8.93 47.30
N LYS A 27 -37.16 -9.90 46.45
CA LYS A 27 -38.00 -10.88 45.71
C LYS A 27 -39.11 -10.47 44.73
N ASN A 28 -38.90 -11.02 43.52
CA ASN A 28 -39.83 -11.55 42.51
C ASN A 28 -40.21 -10.63 41.34
N ASN A 29 -39.44 -10.73 40.25
CA ASN A 29 -39.98 -11.18 38.97
C ASN A 29 -38.88 -11.59 37.97
N THR A 30 -39.14 -12.70 37.29
CA THR A 30 -38.37 -13.29 36.20
C THR A 30 -38.25 -12.34 35.00
N ASN A 31 -37.02 -12.14 34.47
CA ASN A 31 -36.78 -12.06 33.04
C ASN A 31 -35.28 -12.19 32.70
N THR A 32 -35.03 -13.07 31.75
CA THR A 32 -33.75 -13.47 31.15
C THR A 32 -33.12 -12.32 30.35
N ALA A 33 -31.96 -11.82 30.81
CA ALA A 33 -31.06 -11.00 30.01
C ALA A 33 -29.65 -11.61 30.07
N PHE A 34 -29.29 -12.38 29.04
CA PHE A 34 -27.93 -12.81 28.79
C PHE A 34 -27.68 -12.80 27.26
N SER A 35 -26.64 -12.07 26.82
CA SER A 35 -25.69 -12.47 25.75
C SER A 35 -25.09 -11.33 24.88
N SER A 36 -25.21 -10.05 25.21
CA SER A 36 -24.52 -9.01 24.41
C SER A 36 -23.05 -8.75 24.80
N SER A 37 -22.62 -9.09 26.02
CA SER A 37 -21.23 -8.85 26.49
C SER A 37 -20.26 -10.00 26.23
N ALA A 38 -20.78 -11.22 25.99
CA ALA A 38 -19.94 -12.38 25.67
C ALA A 38 -19.52 -12.38 24.19
N ALA A 39 -20.38 -11.90 23.28
CA ALA A 39 -20.11 -11.82 21.85
C ALA A 39 -19.08 -10.72 21.50
N SER A 40 -19.12 -9.58 22.20
CA SER A 40 -18.11 -8.51 22.04
C SER A 40 -16.73 -8.93 22.56
N ASN A 41 -16.68 -9.62 23.71
CA ASN A 41 -15.44 -10.17 24.27
C ASN A 41 -14.91 -11.37 23.47
N MET A 42 -15.77 -12.18 22.83
CA MET A 42 -15.32 -13.23 21.91
C MET A 42 -14.77 -12.68 20.60
N ASN A 43 -15.33 -11.59 20.07
CA ASN A 43 -14.81 -10.94 18.86
C ASN A 43 -13.49 -10.19 19.11
N THR A 44 -13.31 -9.54 20.26
CA THR A 44 -12.01 -8.95 20.63
C THR A 44 -10.97 -10.01 20.95
N ASN A 45 -11.34 -11.12 21.61
CA ASN A 45 -10.43 -12.23 21.84
C ASN A 45 -10.11 -13.02 20.56
N LYS A 46 -11.04 -13.14 19.60
CA LYS A 46 -10.76 -13.66 18.25
C LYS A 46 -9.90 -12.70 17.44
N ALA A 47 -10.13 -11.39 17.52
CA ALA A 47 -9.28 -10.40 16.85
C ALA A 47 -7.87 -10.35 17.46
N MET A 48 -7.72 -10.47 18.78
CA MET A 48 -6.42 -10.58 19.44
C MET A 48 -5.76 -11.94 19.18
N ALA A 49 -6.51 -13.03 19.10
CA ALA A 49 -5.98 -14.35 18.74
C ALA A 49 -5.57 -14.42 17.26
N GLN A 50 -6.32 -13.77 16.37
CA GLN A 50 -5.98 -13.58 14.96
C GLN A 50 -4.76 -12.68 14.83
N TYR A 51 -4.68 -11.57 15.58
CA TYR A 51 -3.51 -10.68 15.62
C TYR A 51 -2.27 -11.37 16.17
N ASN A 52 -2.41 -12.25 17.18
CA ASN A 52 -1.30 -13.02 17.74
C ASN A 52 -0.91 -14.24 16.87
N ALA A 53 -1.87 -14.82 16.13
CA ALA A 53 -1.61 -15.85 15.13
C ALA A 53 -0.93 -15.25 13.89
N ASP A 54 -1.39 -14.08 13.45
CA ASP A 54 -0.75 -13.27 12.41
C ASP A 54 0.62 -12.81 12.89
N ALA A 55 0.81 -12.40 14.15
CA ALA A 55 2.13 -12.05 14.69
C ALA A 55 3.10 -13.25 14.80
N ARG A 56 2.59 -14.46 15.06
CA ARG A 56 3.40 -15.71 15.03
C ARG A 56 3.72 -16.16 13.61
N LEU A 57 2.76 -16.09 12.69
CA LEU A 57 2.99 -16.23 11.26
C LEU A 57 3.96 -15.15 10.76
N MET A 58 3.91 -13.92 11.27
CA MET A 58 4.84 -12.84 10.98
C MET A 58 6.22 -13.12 11.55
N ALA A 59 6.36 -13.72 12.73
CA ALA A 59 7.66 -14.17 13.21
C ALA A 59 8.20 -15.35 12.39
N GLU A 60 7.35 -16.24 11.89
CA GLU A 60 7.71 -17.34 10.97
C GLU A 60 7.98 -16.87 9.53
N PHE A 61 7.32 -15.80 9.05
CA PHE A 61 7.51 -15.16 7.73
C PHE A 61 8.66 -14.15 7.74
N GLU A 62 8.88 -13.44 8.84
CA GLU A 62 10.14 -12.77 9.13
C GLU A 62 11.24 -13.84 9.19
N GLN A 63 11.02 -14.98 9.85
CA GLN A 63 12.01 -16.05 9.81
C GLN A 63 12.17 -16.71 8.45
N SER A 64 11.19 -16.78 7.55
CA SER A 64 11.32 -17.47 6.25
C SER A 64 11.70 -16.52 5.10
N GLY A 65 11.04 -15.37 4.96
CA GLY A 65 11.39 -14.34 3.98
C GLY A 65 12.57 -13.45 4.40
N VAL A 66 12.84 -13.33 5.71
CA VAL A 66 14.06 -12.68 6.25
C VAL A 66 15.16 -13.72 6.56
N SER A 67 14.91 -15.04 6.48
CA SER A 67 16.00 -16.04 6.60
C SER A 67 17.07 -15.88 5.52
N GLU A 68 16.72 -15.42 4.33
CA GLU A 68 17.72 -15.16 3.27
C GLU A 68 18.46 -13.84 3.44
N PHE A 69 17.96 -12.94 4.30
CA PHE A 69 18.69 -11.77 4.75
C PHE A 69 19.67 -12.09 5.90
N ARG A 70 19.84 -13.38 6.28
CA ARG A 70 20.77 -13.82 7.35
C ARG A 70 22.26 -13.72 6.99
N GLY A 71 22.61 -13.45 5.75
CA GLY A 71 24.01 -13.24 5.37
C GLY A 71 24.43 -11.82 5.71
N VAL A 72 25.14 -11.63 6.85
CA VAL A 72 25.86 -10.41 7.25
C VAL A 72 25.05 -9.10 7.13
N ALA A 73 24.80 -8.39 8.22
CA ALA A 73 24.19 -7.06 8.11
C ALA A 73 25.08 -6.15 7.24
N LEU A 74 24.55 -5.65 6.12
CA LEU A 74 25.25 -4.82 5.13
C LEU A 74 24.57 -3.45 5.01
N CYS A 75 25.38 -2.40 4.94
CA CYS A 75 24.95 -1.01 4.74
C CYS A 75 25.57 -0.40 3.48
N ASN A 76 25.00 0.71 3.01
CA ASN A 76 25.57 1.46 1.89
C ASN A 76 26.89 2.14 2.32
N PRO A 77 27.94 2.17 1.46
CA PRO A 77 29.24 2.77 1.82
C PRO A 77 29.19 4.28 2.12
N LEU A 78 28.13 4.98 1.74
CA LEU A 78 27.92 6.40 2.05
C LEU A 78 27.40 6.64 3.48
N VAL A 79 27.14 5.59 4.26
CA VAL A 79 26.60 5.70 5.62
C VAL A 79 27.49 4.99 6.61
N VAL A 80 27.68 5.62 7.77
CA VAL A 80 28.15 4.92 8.97
C VAL A 80 26.94 4.50 9.79
N CYS A 81 26.83 3.21 10.08
CA CYS A 81 25.79 2.67 10.95
C CYS A 81 26.40 2.33 12.30
N LEU A 82 25.81 2.82 13.39
CA LEU A 82 26.18 2.49 14.77
C LEU A 82 24.98 1.91 15.51
N LEU A 83 25.18 0.86 16.30
CA LEU A 83 24.19 0.35 17.24
C LEU A 83 24.66 0.61 18.67
N LEU A 84 23.80 1.24 19.45
CA LEU A 84 24.10 1.70 20.81
C LEU A 84 23.22 1.01 21.85
N ARG A 85 23.85 0.51 22.92
CA ARG A 85 23.17 -0.04 24.09
C ARG A 85 22.71 1.10 25.02
N ILE A 86 21.43 1.11 25.36
CA ILE A 86 20.84 2.03 26.35
C ILE A 86 21.11 1.50 27.78
N PRO A 87 21.32 2.36 28.81
CA PRO A 87 21.28 3.83 28.77
C PRO A 87 22.64 4.50 28.53
N LEU A 88 23.73 3.74 28.56
CA LEU A 88 25.09 4.27 28.53
C LEU A 88 25.56 4.72 27.14
N LEU A 89 24.82 4.38 26.08
CA LEU A 89 25.15 4.64 24.67
C LEU A 89 26.47 3.99 24.24
N GLU A 90 26.74 2.82 24.80
CA GLU A 90 27.88 1.98 24.43
C GLU A 90 27.69 1.41 23.03
N ILE A 91 28.72 1.50 22.20
CA ILE A 91 28.72 0.91 20.86
C ILE A 91 28.79 -0.61 20.98
N ILE A 92 27.83 -1.29 20.37
CA ILE A 92 27.73 -2.77 20.33
C ILE A 92 27.68 -3.32 18.90
N ALA A 93 27.47 -2.47 17.90
CA ALA A 93 27.77 -2.77 16.50
C ALA A 93 28.15 -1.50 15.75
N TYR A 94 28.99 -1.62 14.72
CA TYR A 94 29.35 -0.50 13.84
C TYR A 94 29.69 -0.99 12.43
N SER A 95 29.52 -0.15 11.42
CA SER A 95 29.97 -0.44 10.05
C SER A 95 31.48 -0.29 9.89
N GLU A 96 32.13 -1.14 9.10
CA GLU A 96 33.60 -1.13 8.92
C GLU A 96 34.14 0.22 8.40
N ASN A 97 33.37 0.94 7.58
CA ASN A 97 33.72 2.28 7.06
C ASN A 97 33.67 3.40 8.13
N CYS A 98 33.24 3.11 9.36
CA CYS A 98 33.16 4.08 10.46
C CYS A 98 34.49 4.79 10.72
N PHE A 99 35.60 4.03 10.74
CA PHE A 99 36.93 4.57 11.02
C PHE A 99 37.38 5.61 9.97
N ASP A 100 37.08 5.34 8.70
CA ASP A 100 37.44 6.19 7.57
C ASP A 100 36.59 7.46 7.55
N MET A 101 35.27 7.29 7.67
CA MET A 101 34.32 8.39 7.53
C MET A 101 34.39 9.36 8.70
N LEU A 102 34.51 8.87 9.93
CA LEU A 102 34.64 9.72 11.11
C LEU A 102 36.07 10.25 11.31
N GLY A 103 37.06 9.69 10.62
CA GLY A 103 38.48 10.08 10.72
C GLY A 103 39.12 9.61 12.01
N LEU A 104 38.95 8.33 12.33
CA LEU A 104 39.47 7.67 13.52
C LEU A 104 40.74 6.84 13.24
N LYS A 105 41.23 6.80 11.99
CA LYS A 105 42.42 6.01 11.59
C LYS A 105 43.65 6.26 12.45
N ASN A 106 43.91 7.52 12.80
CA ASN A 106 45.07 7.90 13.60
C ASN A 106 45.08 7.22 15.00
N PHE A 107 43.91 6.93 15.58
CA PHE A 107 43.77 6.22 16.87
C PHE A 107 44.00 4.70 16.75
N VAL A 108 43.81 4.16 15.55
CA VAL A 108 44.11 2.75 15.25
C VAL A 108 45.62 2.58 15.02
N GLU A 109 46.24 3.52 14.29
CA GLU A 109 47.69 3.53 14.01
C GLU A 109 48.52 3.79 15.28
N SER A 110 48.00 4.57 16.24
CA SER A 110 48.64 4.77 17.56
C SER A 110 48.50 3.56 18.51
N LYS A 111 47.81 2.48 18.10
CA LYS A 111 47.41 1.33 18.94
C LYS A 111 46.53 1.69 20.15
N GLU A 112 45.98 2.90 20.20
CA GLU A 112 45.14 3.33 21.32
C GLU A 112 43.73 2.73 21.26
N LEU A 113 43.26 2.37 20.06
CA LEU A 113 41.91 1.84 19.84
C LEU A 113 41.93 0.65 18.87
N THR A 114 41.73 -0.57 19.37
CA THR A 114 41.61 -1.79 18.53
C THR A 114 40.16 -2.08 18.10
N SER A 115 39.17 -1.53 18.82
CA SER A 115 37.76 -1.66 18.50
C SER A 115 36.97 -0.49 19.11
N LEU A 116 35.80 -0.20 18.51
CA LEU A 116 34.85 0.78 19.06
C LEU A 116 33.93 0.19 20.14
N PHE A 117 33.96 -1.13 20.36
CA PHE A 117 33.03 -1.78 21.30
C PHE A 117 33.18 -1.26 22.73
N GLY A 118 32.04 -1.04 23.40
CA GLY A 118 31.98 -0.56 24.77
C GLY A 118 32.30 0.93 24.96
N LEU A 119 32.71 1.63 23.90
CA LEU A 119 32.90 3.08 23.95
C LEU A 119 31.55 3.79 23.95
N ASP A 120 31.43 4.85 24.74
CA ASP A 120 30.32 5.79 24.64
C ASP A 120 30.38 6.51 23.30
N ALA A 121 29.39 6.29 22.44
CA ALA A 121 29.35 6.86 21.09
C ALA A 121 29.39 8.39 21.06
N ARG A 122 28.99 9.07 22.14
CA ARG A 122 29.08 10.54 22.23
C ARG A 122 30.53 11.02 22.13
N THR A 123 31.49 10.23 22.59
CA THR A 123 32.92 10.60 22.55
C THR A 123 33.42 10.83 21.11
N LEU A 124 32.79 10.18 20.12
CA LEU A 124 33.11 10.31 18.69
C LEU A 124 32.75 11.67 18.09
N PHE A 125 31.98 12.51 18.80
CA PHE A 125 31.47 13.78 18.29
C PHE A 125 31.88 14.99 19.15
N THR A 126 31.74 16.19 18.58
CA THR A 126 31.99 17.46 19.29
C THR A 126 31.08 17.65 20.51
N PRO A 127 31.47 18.43 21.54
CA PRO A 127 30.66 18.62 22.75
C PRO A 127 29.22 19.09 22.51
N SER A 128 29.00 19.95 21.51
CA SER A 128 27.66 20.39 21.11
C SER A 128 26.83 19.23 20.53
N SER A 129 27.43 18.41 19.68
CA SER A 129 26.80 17.21 19.11
C SER A 129 26.45 16.18 20.18
N ARG A 130 27.28 16.04 21.23
CA ARG A 130 27.00 15.16 22.38
C ARG A 130 25.71 15.54 23.10
N ALA A 131 25.51 16.85 23.34
CA ALA A 131 24.31 17.36 23.97
C ALA A 131 23.06 17.11 23.11
N SER A 132 23.16 17.35 21.79
CA SER A 132 22.08 17.08 20.84
C SER A 132 21.68 15.60 20.79
N LEU A 133 22.67 14.69 20.72
CA LEU A 133 22.43 13.25 20.73
C LEU A 133 21.81 12.78 22.05
N ALA A 134 22.33 13.24 23.20
CA ALA A 134 21.79 12.89 24.51
C ALA A 134 20.33 13.36 24.67
N LYS A 135 20.01 14.57 24.21
CA LYS A 135 18.64 15.09 24.18
C LYS A 135 17.73 14.19 23.34
N ALA A 136 18.20 13.75 22.18
CA ALA A 136 17.38 12.92 21.31
C ALA A 136 17.14 11.53 21.85
N VAL A 137 18.17 10.87 22.36
CA VAL A 137 18.06 9.55 23.01
C VAL A 137 17.06 9.56 24.16
N GLY A 138 17.02 10.66 24.94
CA GLY A 138 16.06 10.85 26.03
C GLY A 138 14.63 11.15 25.59
N SER A 139 14.38 11.44 24.31
CA SER A 139 13.04 11.73 23.78
C SER A 139 12.21 10.46 23.66
N LYS A 140 10.93 10.50 24.08
CA LYS A 140 9.98 9.40 23.85
C LYS A 140 9.81 9.13 22.36
N GLU A 141 9.73 10.19 21.55
CA GLU A 141 9.62 10.12 20.10
C GLU A 141 10.90 10.66 19.46
N ILE A 142 11.83 9.75 19.14
CA ILE A 142 13.12 10.08 18.52
C ILE A 142 12.93 10.56 17.07
N SER A 143 11.96 10.00 16.35
CA SER A 143 11.73 10.27 14.93
C SER A 143 11.52 11.75 14.61
N PHE A 144 10.87 12.51 15.49
CA PHE A 144 10.64 13.95 15.32
C PHE A 144 11.89 14.81 15.46
N LEU A 145 12.96 14.27 16.04
CA LEU A 145 14.24 14.96 16.16
C LEU A 145 15.17 14.65 14.99
N ASN A 146 14.80 13.73 14.10
CA ASN A 146 15.57 13.42 12.92
C ASN A 146 15.37 14.47 11.81
N PRO A 147 16.42 14.84 11.07
CA PRO A 147 17.81 14.45 11.31
C PRO A 147 18.46 15.34 12.38
N ILE A 148 19.32 14.77 13.22
CA ILE A 148 20.13 15.52 14.17
C ILE A 148 21.43 15.91 13.48
N TRP A 149 21.82 17.18 13.59
CA TRP A 149 23.09 17.61 13.04
C TRP A 149 24.23 17.34 14.02
N VAL A 150 25.23 16.58 13.59
CA VAL A 150 26.39 16.21 14.39
C VAL A 150 27.69 16.45 13.63
N HIS A 151 28.77 16.69 14.37
CA HIS A 151 30.11 16.89 13.81
C HIS A 151 31.07 15.89 14.42
N SER A 152 31.89 15.24 13.58
CA SER A 152 32.97 14.36 14.06
C SER A 152 33.86 15.13 15.04
N GLY A 153 34.22 14.48 16.15
CA GLY A 153 35.10 15.06 17.16
C GLY A 153 36.53 15.24 16.68
N THR A 154 36.97 14.48 15.68
CA THR A 154 38.35 14.50 15.17
C THR A 154 38.49 15.36 13.93
N THR A 155 37.58 15.21 12.96
CA THR A 155 37.68 15.89 11.66
C THR A 155 36.77 17.11 11.54
N HIS A 156 35.86 17.33 12.51
CA HIS A 156 34.81 18.34 12.44
C HIS A 156 33.89 18.23 11.21
N LYS A 157 33.96 17.13 10.45
CA LYS A 157 33.08 16.90 9.31
C LYS A 157 31.62 16.78 9.77
N PRO A 158 30.68 17.43 9.07
CA PRO A 158 29.26 17.41 9.43
C PRO A 158 28.54 16.16 8.91
N PHE A 159 27.63 15.63 9.71
CA PHE A 159 26.76 14.51 9.38
C PHE A 159 25.32 14.79 9.82
N TYR A 160 24.37 14.28 9.04
CA TYR A 160 23.02 14.03 9.52
C TYR A 160 23.00 12.69 10.27
N ALA A 161 22.65 12.71 11.55
CA ALA A 161 22.40 11.53 12.36
C ALA A 161 20.89 11.24 12.38
N ILE A 162 20.52 10.06 11.89
CA ILE A 162 19.14 9.57 11.85
C ILE A 162 19.05 8.42 12.84
N LEU A 163 18.27 8.62 13.90
CA LEU A 163 18.17 7.68 15.01
C LEU A 163 16.85 6.91 14.92
N HIS A 164 16.90 5.61 15.21
CA HIS A 164 15.70 4.80 15.39
C HIS A 164 15.92 3.73 16.47
N ARG A 165 14.85 3.37 17.18
CA ARG A 165 14.89 2.33 18.22
C ARG A 165 14.64 0.96 17.61
N ILE A 166 15.35 -0.02 18.13
CA ILE A 166 15.15 -1.44 17.89
C ILE A 166 15.19 -2.19 19.23
N ASP A 167 14.85 -3.47 19.23
CA ASP A 167 14.71 -4.26 20.47
C ASP A 167 15.98 -4.28 21.34
N VAL A 168 17.15 -4.27 20.69
CA VAL A 168 18.46 -4.34 21.37
C VAL A 168 19.08 -2.97 21.67
N GLY A 169 18.49 -1.85 21.24
CA GLY A 169 19.08 -0.52 21.44
C GLY A 169 18.64 0.57 20.46
N ILE A 170 19.53 1.51 20.17
CA ILE A 170 19.32 2.60 19.19
C ILE A 170 20.31 2.44 18.05
N VAL A 171 19.80 2.44 16.82
CA VAL A 171 20.63 2.55 15.62
C VAL A 171 20.77 4.03 15.25
N ILE A 172 21.98 4.41 14.85
CA ILE A 172 22.31 5.72 14.29
C ILE A 172 22.86 5.52 12.88
N ASP A 173 22.14 6.02 11.88
CA ASP A 173 22.66 6.19 10.51
C ASP A 173 23.28 7.59 10.40
N LEU A 174 24.56 7.66 10.04
CA LEU A 174 25.28 8.91 9.81
C LEU A 174 25.50 9.13 8.32
N GLU A 175 24.83 10.13 7.78
CA GLU A 175 24.96 10.53 6.38
C GLU A 175 25.81 11.81 6.27
N PRO A 176 26.85 11.85 5.43
CA PRO A 176 27.64 13.06 5.23
C PRO A 176 26.76 14.22 4.77
N ALA A 177 26.86 15.36 5.45
CA ALA A 177 26.20 16.58 5.01
C ALA A 177 27.12 17.28 3.98
N TYR A 178 26.89 17.03 2.69
CA TYR A 178 27.66 17.63 1.62
C TYR A 178 27.31 19.12 1.44
N SER A 179 27.92 19.98 2.24
CA SER A 179 28.22 21.36 1.85
C SER A 179 29.30 21.94 2.78
N VAL A 180 30.09 22.86 2.22
CA VAL A 180 31.16 23.58 2.92
C VAL A 180 30.60 24.73 3.78
N ASP A 181 29.34 25.14 3.57
CA ASP A 181 28.70 26.26 4.27
C ASP A 181 27.41 25.83 5.02
N PRO A 182 27.43 25.88 6.37
CA PRO A 182 26.26 25.68 7.22
C PRO A 182 25.03 26.49 6.81
N ALA A 183 25.19 27.70 6.29
CA ALA A 183 24.08 28.56 5.88
C ALA A 183 23.37 28.04 4.62
N LEU A 184 24.14 27.53 3.64
CA LEU A 184 23.60 26.93 2.42
C LEU A 184 22.89 25.59 2.67
N LEU A 185 23.30 24.84 3.69
CA LEU A 185 22.61 23.60 4.11
C LEU A 185 21.26 23.88 4.78
N HIS A 186 21.21 24.86 5.70
CA HIS A 186 19.96 25.27 6.34
C HIS A 186 19.01 25.90 5.31
N ALA A 187 19.54 26.74 4.42
CA ALA A 187 18.77 27.28 3.30
C ALA A 187 18.24 26.14 2.40
N GLY A 188 19.05 25.12 2.10
CA GLY A 188 18.65 23.96 1.30
C GLY A 188 17.54 23.12 1.94
N ALA A 189 17.61 22.86 3.25
CA ALA A 189 16.57 22.14 3.98
C ALA A 189 15.26 22.94 4.05
N VAL A 190 15.32 24.23 4.37
CA VAL A 190 14.16 25.14 4.39
C VAL A 190 13.56 25.30 2.99
N GLN A 191 14.40 25.40 1.96
CA GLN A 191 13.96 25.47 0.57
C GLN A 191 13.27 24.18 0.14
N SER A 192 13.81 23.01 0.52
CA SER A 192 13.20 21.70 0.26
C SER A 192 11.81 21.59 0.90
N GLN A 193 11.66 22.05 2.14
CA GLN A 193 10.37 22.11 2.82
C GLN A 193 9.39 23.07 2.13
N LYS A 194 9.83 24.27 1.75
CA LYS A 194 9.00 25.23 1.00
C LYS A 194 8.52 24.66 -0.32
N LEU A 195 9.40 23.98 -1.06
CA LEU A 195 9.04 23.33 -2.32
C LEU A 195 8.04 22.19 -2.09
N ALA A 196 8.21 21.39 -1.04
CA ALA A 196 7.25 20.34 -0.68
C ALA A 196 5.89 20.91 -0.25
N VAL A 197 5.86 21.99 0.55
CA VAL A 197 4.61 22.69 0.91
C VAL A 197 3.91 23.23 -0.33
N ARG A 198 4.65 23.79 -1.29
CA ARG A 198 4.10 24.24 -2.56
C ARG A 198 3.52 23.07 -3.38
N ALA A 199 4.22 21.94 -3.43
CA ALA A 199 3.75 20.73 -4.10
C ALA A 199 2.48 20.15 -3.42
N ILE A 200 2.44 20.11 -2.09
CA ILE A 200 1.26 19.68 -1.32
C ILE A 200 0.07 20.61 -1.62
N SER A 201 0.28 21.92 -1.59
CA SER A 201 -0.77 22.90 -1.91
C SER A 201 -1.26 22.77 -3.35
N ARG A 202 -0.37 22.40 -4.29
CA ARG A 202 -0.73 22.12 -5.69
C ARG A 202 -1.58 20.85 -5.80
N LEU A 203 -1.21 19.76 -5.11
CA LEU A 203 -2.01 18.53 -5.10
C LEU A 203 -3.40 18.76 -4.50
N GLN A 204 -3.50 19.54 -3.42
CA GLN A 204 -4.75 19.82 -2.72
C GLN A 204 -5.67 20.79 -3.49
N SER A 205 -5.15 21.58 -4.42
CA SER A 205 -5.95 22.51 -5.24
C SER A 205 -6.46 21.90 -6.53
N LEU A 206 -6.09 20.66 -6.84
CA LEU A 206 -6.59 19.95 -8.01
C LEU A 206 -8.10 19.73 -7.89
N PRO A 207 -8.87 19.90 -8.98
CA PRO A 207 -10.26 19.48 -8.99
C PRO A 207 -10.32 17.95 -8.84
N GLY A 208 -11.23 17.47 -8.01
CA GLY A 208 -11.45 16.03 -7.85
C GLY A 208 -12.10 15.39 -9.07
N GLY A 209 -12.10 14.07 -9.11
CA GLY A 209 -12.70 13.24 -10.17
C GLY A 209 -11.72 12.66 -11.18
N ASP A 210 -10.41 12.93 -11.05
CA ASP A 210 -9.38 12.40 -11.96
C ASP A 210 -8.10 11.99 -11.21
N ILE A 211 -7.95 10.67 -10.99
CA ILE A 211 -6.76 10.08 -10.37
C ILE A 211 -5.53 10.22 -11.28
N GLY A 212 -5.70 10.27 -12.60
CA GLY A 212 -4.62 10.44 -13.56
C GLY A 212 -3.91 11.78 -13.37
N VAL A 213 -4.67 12.87 -13.31
CA VAL A 213 -4.12 14.22 -13.04
C VAL A 213 -3.39 14.30 -11.71
N LEU A 214 -3.90 13.58 -10.68
CA LEU A 214 -3.25 13.48 -9.39
C LEU A 214 -1.89 12.77 -9.50
N CYS A 215 -1.84 11.65 -10.25
CA CYS A 215 -0.62 10.89 -10.50
C CYS A 215 0.41 11.69 -11.31
N ASP A 216 -0.02 12.39 -12.35
CA ASP A 216 0.84 13.23 -13.20
C ASP A 216 1.45 14.39 -12.40
N THR A 217 0.64 15.03 -11.55
CA THR A 217 1.10 16.12 -10.70
C THR A 217 2.17 15.66 -9.71
N VAL A 218 1.99 14.49 -9.09
CA VAL A 218 2.96 13.99 -8.10
C VAL A 218 4.30 13.61 -8.74
N VAL A 219 4.30 12.98 -9.93
CA VAL A 219 5.57 12.63 -10.60
C VAL A 219 6.33 13.86 -11.03
N GLU A 220 5.64 14.90 -11.52
CA GLU A 220 6.26 16.18 -11.85
C GLU A 220 6.91 16.85 -10.63
N ASP A 221 6.19 16.94 -9.52
CA ASP A 221 6.67 17.63 -8.34
C ASP A 221 7.83 16.87 -7.68
N VAL A 222 7.75 15.53 -7.63
CA VAL A 222 8.86 14.69 -7.16
C VAL A 222 10.07 14.82 -8.09
N GLN A 223 9.90 14.86 -9.41
CA GLN A 223 11.02 15.05 -10.33
C GLN A 223 11.68 16.42 -10.14
N LYS A 224 10.90 17.49 -10.00
CA LYS A 224 11.42 18.85 -9.74
C LYS A 224 12.17 18.93 -8.40
N LEU A 225 11.66 18.25 -7.37
CA LEU A 225 12.26 18.21 -6.04
C LEU A 225 13.57 17.43 -6.03
N THR A 226 13.60 16.28 -6.68
CA THR A 226 14.67 15.28 -6.50
C THR A 226 15.67 15.26 -7.65
N GLY A 227 15.30 15.73 -8.84
CA GLY A 227 16.11 15.76 -10.05
C GLY A 227 16.48 14.38 -10.61
N TYR A 228 15.71 13.34 -10.30
CA TYR A 228 15.88 12.01 -10.91
C TYR A 228 15.56 12.05 -12.41
N ASP A 229 16.18 11.13 -13.18
CA ASP A 229 15.99 11.12 -14.64
C ASP A 229 14.59 10.63 -15.01
N ARG A 230 14.00 9.76 -14.19
CA ARG A 230 12.66 9.21 -14.35
C ARG A 230 11.97 9.18 -12.99
N VAL A 231 10.70 9.56 -12.94
CA VAL A 231 9.81 9.38 -11.80
C VAL A 231 8.50 8.80 -12.30
N MET A 232 7.99 7.78 -11.61
CA MET A 232 6.81 7.06 -12.03
C MET A 232 5.91 6.66 -10.85
N VAL A 233 4.60 6.65 -11.08
CA VAL A 233 3.63 6.01 -10.18
C VAL A 233 3.45 4.57 -10.64
N TYR A 234 3.79 3.65 -9.74
CA TYR A 234 3.66 2.21 -9.91
C TYR A 234 2.50 1.71 -9.05
N LYS A 235 1.39 1.31 -9.67
CA LYS A 235 0.16 0.85 -8.98
C LYS A 235 0.17 -0.67 -8.87
N PHE A 236 -0.17 -1.21 -7.69
CA PHE A 236 -0.43 -2.64 -7.53
C PHE A 236 -1.87 -2.99 -7.89
N HIS A 237 -2.05 -4.11 -8.60
CA HIS A 237 -3.35 -4.70 -8.93
C HIS A 237 -3.76 -5.78 -7.91
N GLY A 238 -4.92 -6.40 -8.09
CA GLY A 238 -5.50 -7.33 -7.11
C GLY A 238 -4.69 -8.62 -6.89
N ASP A 239 -3.92 -9.03 -7.89
CA ASP A 239 -2.97 -10.14 -7.93
C ASP A 239 -1.52 -9.70 -7.63
N ASP A 240 -1.33 -8.49 -7.08
CA ASP A 240 -0.04 -7.91 -6.70
C ASP A 240 0.97 -7.65 -7.83
N HIS A 241 0.64 -7.95 -9.10
CA HIS A 241 1.40 -7.39 -10.22
C HIS A 241 1.24 -5.87 -10.22
N GLY A 242 2.16 -5.14 -10.83
CA GLY A 242 2.02 -3.70 -10.91
C GLY A 242 2.18 -3.11 -12.28
N GLU A 243 1.71 -1.88 -12.40
CA GLU A 243 1.59 -1.13 -13.64
C GLU A 243 2.12 0.29 -13.44
N VAL A 244 2.87 0.79 -14.42
CA VAL A 244 3.27 2.21 -14.45
C VAL A 244 2.11 3.03 -15.01
N VAL A 245 1.37 3.71 -14.12
CA VAL A 245 0.15 4.46 -14.48
C VAL A 245 0.40 5.93 -14.79
N SER A 246 1.55 6.47 -14.37
CA SER A 246 2.00 7.82 -14.70
C SER A 246 3.52 7.87 -14.69
N GLU A 247 4.11 8.67 -15.56
CA GLU A 247 5.56 8.77 -15.73
C GLU A 247 5.97 10.16 -16.22
N ILE A 248 7.04 10.68 -15.64
CA ILE A 248 7.85 11.75 -16.22
C ILE A 248 9.30 11.30 -16.31
N ARG A 249 9.97 11.64 -17.42
CA ARG A 249 11.34 11.19 -17.68
C ARG A 249 12.12 12.14 -18.56
N ARG A 250 13.44 11.99 -18.54
CA ARG A 250 14.36 12.56 -19.53
C ARG A 250 14.00 11.99 -20.91
N SER A 251 14.04 12.85 -21.93
CA SER A 251 13.47 12.56 -23.26
C SER A 251 14.16 11.42 -24.00
N ASP A 252 15.45 11.20 -23.77
CA ASP A 252 16.30 10.18 -24.39
C ASP A 252 16.07 8.75 -23.87
N LEU A 253 15.38 8.59 -22.73
CA LEU A 253 15.13 7.27 -22.17
C LEU A 253 14.01 6.51 -22.92
N GLU A 254 13.82 5.22 -22.68
CA GLU A 254 12.62 4.51 -23.17
C GLU A 254 11.44 4.76 -22.21
N PRO A 255 10.19 4.91 -22.67
CA PRO A 255 9.05 5.09 -21.77
C PRO A 255 8.66 3.77 -21.09
N TYR A 256 8.33 3.83 -19.79
CA TYR A 256 7.77 2.69 -19.06
C TYR A 256 6.27 2.82 -18.82
N LEU A 257 5.67 3.96 -19.19
CA LEU A 257 4.23 4.19 -19.08
C LEU A 257 3.40 3.06 -19.71
N GLY A 258 2.46 2.51 -18.94
CA GLY A 258 1.59 1.41 -19.33
C GLY A 258 2.24 0.02 -19.30
N LEU A 259 3.51 -0.09 -18.88
CA LEU A 259 4.14 -1.40 -18.69
C LEU A 259 3.69 -2.06 -17.40
N HIS A 260 3.35 -3.34 -17.50
CA HIS A 260 3.05 -4.23 -16.40
C HIS A 260 4.28 -5.05 -16.00
N TYR A 261 4.42 -5.31 -14.70
CA TYR A 261 5.51 -6.05 -14.10
C TYR A 261 4.94 -7.12 -13.17
N PRO A 262 5.46 -8.36 -13.22
CA PRO A 262 5.00 -9.45 -12.36
C PRO A 262 5.14 -9.16 -10.86
N ALA A 263 4.27 -9.76 -10.05
CA ALA A 263 4.28 -9.62 -8.60
C ALA A 263 5.63 -10.00 -7.95
N THR A 264 6.38 -10.90 -8.60
CA THR A 264 7.69 -11.39 -8.15
C THR A 264 8.82 -10.37 -8.29
N ASP A 265 8.66 -9.31 -9.11
CA ASP A 265 9.67 -8.24 -9.22
C ASP A 265 9.75 -7.40 -7.93
N ILE A 266 8.66 -7.33 -7.17
CA ILE A 266 8.62 -6.74 -5.83
C ILE A 266 7.99 -7.77 -4.89
N PRO A 267 8.78 -8.70 -4.32
CA PRO A 267 8.30 -9.80 -3.49
C PRO A 267 7.40 -9.36 -2.34
N GLN A 268 6.57 -10.28 -1.83
CA GLN A 268 5.63 -10.00 -0.74
C GLN A 268 6.32 -9.42 0.50
N SER A 269 7.51 -9.93 0.83
CA SER A 269 8.35 -9.43 1.93
C SER A 269 8.75 -7.96 1.71
N ALA A 270 9.14 -7.58 0.49
CA ALA A 270 9.46 -6.20 0.16
C ALA A 270 8.23 -5.29 0.22
N ARG A 271 7.07 -5.74 -0.29
CA ARG A 271 5.80 -5.00 -0.18
C ARG A 271 5.42 -4.75 1.28
N PHE A 272 5.60 -5.74 2.15
CA PHE A 272 5.37 -5.58 3.59
C PHE A 272 6.32 -4.56 4.22
N LEU A 273 7.62 -4.63 3.91
CA LEU A 273 8.60 -3.67 4.42
C LEU A 273 8.29 -2.22 4.00
N PHE A 274 7.75 -1.99 2.80
CA PHE A 274 7.33 -0.65 2.37
C PHE A 274 6.16 -0.07 3.18
N LYS A 275 5.36 -0.90 3.86
CA LYS A 275 4.34 -0.41 4.79
C LYS A 275 4.96 0.15 6.07
N GLN A 276 6.08 -0.42 6.51
CA GLN A 276 6.80 -0.02 7.73
C GLN A 276 7.80 1.11 7.47
N SER A 277 8.66 0.95 6.45
CA SER A 277 9.63 1.93 6.01
C SER A 277 9.18 2.53 4.68
N ARG A 278 8.60 3.74 4.76
CA ARG A 278 7.89 4.37 3.64
C ARG A 278 8.80 4.97 2.57
N VAL A 279 10.08 5.20 2.87
CA VAL A 279 11.04 5.80 1.94
C VAL A 279 12.34 5.03 1.96
N ARG A 280 12.81 4.64 0.77
CA ARG A 280 14.07 3.90 0.60
C ARG A 280 14.88 4.50 -0.53
N MET A 281 16.15 4.75 -0.28
CA MET A 281 17.09 5.21 -1.30
C MET A 281 18.20 4.19 -1.52
N ILE A 282 18.60 4.02 -2.77
CA ILE A 282 19.79 3.30 -3.22
C ILE A 282 20.57 4.30 -4.07
N CYS A 283 21.70 4.79 -3.54
CA CYS A 283 22.48 5.81 -4.24
C CYS A 283 23.19 5.26 -5.48
N ASP A 284 23.65 4.03 -5.40
CA ASP A 284 24.37 3.31 -6.43
C ASP A 284 24.20 1.81 -6.19
N CYS A 285 23.61 1.10 -7.15
CA CYS A 285 23.42 -0.35 -7.09
C CYS A 285 24.71 -1.14 -7.30
N ASN A 286 25.76 -0.53 -7.86
CA ASN A 286 27.05 -1.17 -8.10
C ASN A 286 28.04 -0.96 -6.93
N ALA A 287 27.68 -0.13 -5.96
CA ALA A 287 28.52 0.13 -4.80
C ALA A 287 28.69 -1.14 -3.94
N GLN A 288 29.93 -1.42 -3.56
CA GLN A 288 30.24 -2.54 -2.68
C GLN A 288 29.62 -2.30 -1.29
N PRO A 289 28.74 -3.19 -0.80
CA PRO A 289 28.15 -3.04 0.52
C PRO A 289 29.20 -3.15 1.63
N VAL A 290 28.98 -2.42 2.72
CA VAL A 290 29.87 -2.41 3.89
C VAL A 290 29.30 -3.29 4.99
N LYS A 291 30.13 -4.14 5.57
CA LYS A 291 29.76 -5.05 6.66
C LYS A 291 29.57 -4.31 7.98
N ILE A 292 28.55 -4.71 8.72
CA ILE A 292 28.37 -4.37 10.13
C ILE A 292 29.14 -5.38 10.98
N VAL A 293 30.06 -4.90 11.79
CA VAL A 293 30.75 -5.65 12.83
C VAL A 293 29.93 -5.52 14.10
N GLN A 294 29.57 -6.65 14.71
CA GLN A 294 28.77 -6.70 15.93
C GLN A 294 29.48 -7.54 16.99
N ILE A 295 29.20 -7.27 18.27
CA ILE A 295 29.70 -8.08 19.38
C ILE A 295 29.15 -9.51 19.34
N GLU A 296 29.89 -10.47 19.88
CA GLU A 296 29.54 -11.90 19.81
C GLU A 296 28.26 -12.24 20.58
N GLU A 297 27.90 -11.45 21.59
CA GLU A 297 26.66 -11.65 22.36
C GLU A 297 25.41 -11.45 21.50
N LEU A 298 25.50 -10.68 20.42
CA LEU A 298 24.45 -10.56 19.41
C LEU A 298 24.50 -11.79 18.50
N LYS A 299 23.78 -12.84 18.91
CA LYS A 299 23.69 -14.11 18.14
C LYS A 299 22.98 -13.98 16.80
N GLN A 300 22.12 -12.97 16.65
CA GLN A 300 21.42 -12.68 15.40
C GLN A 300 22.00 -11.43 14.73
N PRO A 301 22.03 -11.38 13.39
CA PRO A 301 22.39 -10.17 12.67
C PRO A 301 21.50 -8.99 13.04
N LEU A 302 22.06 -7.78 13.04
CA LEU A 302 21.33 -6.55 13.28
C LEU A 302 20.17 -6.35 12.29
N CYS A 303 18.96 -6.09 12.81
CA CYS A 303 17.81 -5.68 12.01
C CYS A 303 17.98 -4.23 11.53
N LEU A 304 18.12 -4.05 10.21
CA LEU A 304 18.30 -2.74 9.55
C LEU A 304 17.05 -2.30 8.77
N VAL A 305 15.87 -2.83 9.10
CA VAL A 305 14.61 -2.53 8.36
C VAL A 305 14.30 -1.04 8.32
N ASN A 306 14.54 -0.32 9.41
CA ASN A 306 14.28 1.11 9.53
C ASN A 306 15.49 1.99 9.16
N SER A 307 16.61 1.39 8.75
CA SER A 307 17.79 2.14 8.30
C SER A 307 17.55 2.70 6.89
N THR A 308 17.78 4.00 6.72
CA THR A 308 17.45 4.74 5.49
C THR A 308 18.28 4.29 4.28
N LEU A 309 19.46 3.74 4.55
CA LEU A 309 20.48 3.39 3.54
C LEU A 309 21.04 1.98 3.75
N ARG A 310 20.17 1.06 4.17
CA ARG A 310 20.45 -0.39 4.14
C ARG A 310 20.81 -0.85 2.72
N ALA A 311 21.80 -1.73 2.61
CA ALA A 311 22.22 -2.27 1.32
C ALA A 311 21.06 -3.01 0.60
N PRO A 312 20.95 -2.90 -0.74
CA PRO A 312 20.02 -3.71 -1.51
C PRO A 312 20.42 -5.18 -1.50
N HIS A 313 19.43 -6.05 -1.67
CA HIS A 313 19.69 -7.46 -1.94
C HIS A 313 20.39 -7.60 -3.31
N GLY A 314 21.33 -8.54 -3.43
CA GLY A 314 22.12 -8.72 -4.65
C GLY A 314 21.29 -8.95 -5.92
N CYS A 315 20.18 -9.70 -5.80
CA CYS A 315 19.22 -9.87 -6.89
C CYS A 315 18.65 -8.52 -7.35
N HIS A 316 18.22 -7.66 -6.43
CA HIS A 316 17.66 -6.35 -6.79
C HIS A 316 18.74 -5.40 -7.33
N ALA A 317 19.95 -5.42 -6.79
CA ALA A 317 21.07 -4.64 -7.33
C ALA A 317 21.37 -5.01 -8.79
N ARG A 318 21.33 -6.31 -9.10
CA ARG A 318 21.51 -6.80 -10.46
C ARG A 318 20.30 -6.53 -11.36
N TYR A 319 19.07 -6.59 -10.84
CA TYR A 319 17.86 -6.15 -11.53
C TYR A 319 17.98 -4.67 -11.97
N MET A 320 18.39 -3.79 -11.04
CA MET A 320 18.64 -2.38 -11.30
C MET A 320 19.70 -2.16 -12.38
N THR A 321 20.81 -2.91 -12.30
CA THR A 321 21.87 -2.88 -13.31
C THR A 321 21.35 -3.28 -14.69
N ASN A 322 20.58 -4.38 -14.77
CA ASN A 322 20.00 -4.86 -16.02
C ASN A 322 18.98 -3.87 -16.61
N MET A 323 18.28 -3.10 -15.77
CA MET A 323 17.31 -2.07 -16.17
C MET A 323 17.99 -0.74 -16.55
N GLY A 324 19.27 -0.55 -16.22
CA GLY A 324 19.99 0.72 -16.40
C GLY A 324 19.64 1.79 -15.35
N SER A 325 19.04 1.40 -14.22
CA SER A 325 18.75 2.31 -13.10
C SER A 325 19.84 2.21 -12.03
N ILE A 326 20.86 3.05 -12.10
CA ILE A 326 22.00 3.02 -11.17
C ILE A 326 21.60 3.49 -9.76
N ALA A 327 20.80 4.55 -9.68
CA ALA A 327 20.25 5.03 -8.41
C ALA A 327 18.72 4.91 -8.40
N SER A 328 18.16 4.72 -7.20
CA SER A 328 16.73 4.64 -7.00
C SER A 328 16.28 5.33 -5.70
N LEU A 329 15.15 6.03 -5.77
CA LEU A 329 14.41 6.52 -4.61
C LEU A 329 12.97 6.02 -4.73
N VAL A 330 12.53 5.24 -3.74
CA VAL A 330 11.19 4.65 -3.72
C VAL A 330 10.44 5.17 -2.51
N MET A 331 9.19 5.57 -2.73
CA MET A 331 8.30 6.03 -1.67
C MET A 331 6.97 5.30 -1.73
N ALA A 332 6.51 4.81 -0.58
CA ALA A 332 5.30 4.03 -0.47
C ALA A 332 4.04 4.91 -0.53
N VAL A 333 3.07 4.51 -1.35
CA VAL A 333 1.73 5.12 -1.38
C VAL A 333 0.81 4.20 -0.63
N VAL A 334 0.42 4.62 0.56
CA VAL A 334 -0.35 3.79 1.48
C VAL A 334 -1.69 4.42 1.75
N VAL A 335 -2.74 3.66 1.44
CA VAL A 335 -4.12 4.07 1.64
C VAL A 335 -4.68 3.33 2.84
N ASN A 336 -5.15 4.08 3.84
CA ASN A 336 -5.80 3.53 5.02
C ASN A 336 -7.28 3.28 4.69
N GLY A 337 -7.66 2.02 4.53
CA GLY A 337 -9.07 1.64 4.51
C GLY A 337 -9.67 1.65 5.92
N THR A 338 -10.96 1.34 6.01
CA THR A 338 -11.68 1.18 7.30
C THR A 338 -11.09 0.07 8.16
N ASP A 339 -10.65 -1.03 7.55
CA ASP A 339 -10.24 -2.25 8.26
C ASP A 339 -8.74 -2.56 8.18
N SER A 340 -8.01 -1.98 7.23
CA SER A 340 -6.56 -2.22 7.12
C SER A 340 -5.80 -1.18 6.29
N MET A 341 -4.50 -1.11 6.55
CA MET A 341 -3.53 -0.31 5.81
C MET A 341 -3.07 -1.08 4.56
N LYS A 342 -3.44 -0.59 3.37
CA LYS A 342 -3.11 -1.21 2.08
C LYS A 342 -2.03 -0.41 1.34
N LEU A 343 -0.98 -1.11 0.91
CA LEU A 343 0.00 -0.54 -0.03
C LEU A 343 -0.68 -0.46 -1.39
N TRP A 344 -1.09 0.74 -1.81
CA TRP A 344 -1.77 0.95 -3.09
C TRP A 344 -0.78 0.94 -4.26
N GLY A 345 0.41 1.48 -4.02
CA GLY A 345 1.44 1.64 -5.04
C GLY A 345 2.73 2.21 -4.47
N LEU A 346 3.62 2.56 -5.38
CA LEU A 346 4.90 3.20 -5.10
C LEU A 346 5.07 4.41 -6.02
N VAL A 347 5.73 5.46 -5.53
CA VAL A 347 6.37 6.45 -6.40
C VAL A 347 7.85 6.06 -6.49
N VAL A 348 8.29 5.70 -7.69
CA VAL A 348 9.62 5.16 -7.96
C VAL A 348 10.39 6.16 -8.81
N CYS A 349 11.60 6.50 -8.37
CA CYS A 349 12.50 7.39 -9.09
C CYS A 349 13.72 6.59 -9.55
N HIS A 350 14.12 6.71 -10.82
CA HIS A 350 15.32 6.08 -11.37
C HIS A 350 16.30 7.12 -11.93
N HIS A 351 17.59 6.92 -11.68
CA HIS A 351 18.66 7.74 -12.24
C HIS A 351 19.67 6.84 -12.94
N THR A 352 20.19 7.32 -14.07
CA THR A 352 21.17 6.62 -14.90
C THR A 352 22.60 6.68 -14.36
N SER A 353 22.84 7.47 -13.30
CA SER A 353 24.11 7.59 -12.60
C SER A 353 23.90 7.60 -11.08
N PRO A 354 24.96 7.46 -10.26
CA PRO A 354 24.82 7.55 -8.82
C PRO A 354 24.16 8.86 -8.38
N ARG A 355 23.20 8.78 -7.45
CA ARG A 355 22.47 9.96 -6.98
C ARG A 355 22.18 9.89 -5.49
N TYR A 356 22.56 10.93 -4.78
CA TYR A 356 22.26 11.11 -3.36
C TYR A 356 21.23 12.22 -3.16
N VAL A 357 20.16 11.92 -2.43
CA VAL A 357 19.16 12.90 -1.99
C VAL A 357 19.29 13.06 -0.47
N PRO A 358 19.54 14.26 0.08
CA PRO A 358 19.70 14.47 1.51
C PRO A 358 18.45 14.09 2.31
N PHE A 359 18.63 13.62 3.55
CA PHE A 359 17.52 13.22 4.42
C PHE A 359 16.41 14.29 4.54
N PRO A 360 16.69 15.60 4.74
CA PRO A 360 15.63 16.61 4.81
C PRO A 360 14.72 16.65 3.59
N LEU A 361 15.28 16.46 2.38
CA LEU A 361 14.52 16.44 1.14
C LEU A 361 13.74 15.13 0.99
N ARG A 362 14.31 13.99 1.39
CA ARG A 362 13.59 12.71 1.42
C ARG A 362 12.40 12.75 2.38
N TYR A 363 12.58 13.36 3.55
CA TYR A 363 11.51 13.56 4.54
C TYR A 363 10.42 14.51 4.03
N ALA A 364 10.80 15.57 3.31
CA ALA A 364 9.84 16.45 2.65
C ALA A 364 9.02 15.72 1.56
N CYS A 365 9.65 14.84 0.79
CA CYS A 365 8.96 13.98 -0.17
C CYS A 365 8.03 12.97 0.52
N GLU A 366 8.40 12.46 1.70
CA GLU A 366 7.52 11.59 2.50
C GLU A 366 6.21 12.30 2.87
N PHE A 367 6.27 13.57 3.32
CA PHE A 367 5.06 14.36 3.57
C PHE A 367 4.24 14.60 2.30
N LEU A 368 4.89 14.83 1.17
CA LEU A 368 4.21 14.92 -0.12
C LEU A 368 3.46 13.62 -0.45
N MET A 369 4.06 12.45 -0.19
CA MET A 369 3.41 11.16 -0.39
C MET A 369 2.23 10.94 0.57
N GLN A 370 2.30 11.44 1.80
CA GLN A 370 1.17 11.39 2.73
C GLN A 370 0.00 12.23 2.22
N ALA A 371 0.25 13.45 1.73
CA ALA A 371 -0.77 14.30 1.12
C ALA A 371 -1.37 13.65 -0.16
N PHE A 372 -0.51 13.11 -1.02
CA PHE A 372 -0.94 12.35 -2.20
C PHE A 372 -1.81 11.15 -1.84
N SER A 373 -1.41 10.36 -0.83
CA SER A 373 -2.16 9.19 -0.37
C SER A 373 -3.54 9.58 0.19
N LEU A 374 -3.64 10.71 0.90
CA LEU A 374 -4.91 11.22 1.39
C LEU A 374 -5.82 11.68 0.25
N GLN A 375 -5.29 12.44 -0.70
CA GLN A 375 -6.10 12.88 -1.86
C GLN A 375 -6.57 11.69 -2.68
N LEU A 376 -5.68 10.72 -2.93
CA LEU A 376 -6.02 9.48 -3.60
C LEU A 376 -7.13 8.71 -2.87
N TYR A 377 -7.07 8.63 -1.54
CA TYR A 377 -8.14 8.01 -0.75
C TYR A 377 -9.49 8.71 -0.96
N LEU A 378 -9.51 10.04 -0.96
CA LEU A 378 -10.73 10.81 -1.19
C LEU A 378 -11.30 10.55 -2.60
N GLU A 379 -10.45 10.49 -3.62
CA GLU A 379 -10.87 10.17 -4.99
C GLU A 379 -11.45 8.76 -5.11
N LEU A 380 -10.81 7.77 -4.49
CA LEU A 380 -11.29 6.39 -4.47
C LEU A 380 -12.64 6.28 -3.76
N GLN A 381 -12.81 6.98 -2.64
CA GLN A 381 -14.08 7.03 -1.91
C GLN A 381 -15.18 7.70 -2.73
N LEU A 382 -14.88 8.83 -3.37
CA LEU A 382 -15.84 9.54 -4.23
C LEU A 382 -16.28 8.65 -5.40
N ALA A 383 -15.34 7.99 -6.07
CA ALA A 383 -15.64 7.07 -7.17
C ALA A 383 -16.54 5.91 -6.70
N SER A 384 -16.24 5.32 -5.54
CA SER A 384 -17.05 4.26 -4.94
C SER A 384 -18.47 4.74 -4.61
N GLN A 385 -18.60 5.90 -3.96
CA GLN A 385 -19.91 6.48 -3.59
C GLN A 385 -20.76 6.82 -4.82
N LEU A 386 -20.16 7.37 -5.87
CA LEU A 386 -20.87 7.66 -7.12
C LEU A 386 -21.37 6.37 -7.80
N ALA A 387 -20.55 5.32 -7.80
CA ALA A 387 -20.94 4.02 -8.32
C ALA A 387 -22.08 3.40 -7.51
N GLU A 388 -21.99 3.39 -6.18
CA GLU A 388 -23.02 2.86 -5.28
C GLU A 388 -24.34 3.64 -5.41
N LYS A 389 -24.29 4.97 -5.45
CA LYS A 389 -25.47 5.81 -5.66
C LYS A 389 -26.15 5.52 -7.00
N LYS A 390 -25.38 5.29 -8.06
CA LYS A 390 -25.92 4.91 -9.37
C LYS A 390 -26.63 3.55 -9.29
N ILE A 391 -26.00 2.56 -8.65
CA ILE A 391 -26.56 1.22 -8.47
C ILE A 391 -27.86 1.29 -7.67
N LEU A 392 -27.88 1.96 -6.52
CA LEU A 392 -29.06 2.04 -5.66
C LEU A 392 -30.25 2.73 -6.37
N ARG A 393 -29.97 3.80 -7.12
CA ARG A 393 -30.99 4.48 -7.94
C ARG A 393 -31.57 3.54 -8.99
N MET A 394 -30.74 2.72 -9.62
CA MET A 394 -31.19 1.76 -10.62
C MET A 394 -32.01 0.63 -9.99
N GLN A 395 -31.56 0.09 -8.86
CA GLN A 395 -32.32 -0.92 -8.12
C GLN A 395 -33.71 -0.43 -7.73
N THR A 396 -33.81 0.78 -7.19
CA THR A 396 -35.11 1.35 -6.79
C THR A 396 -36.07 1.47 -7.97
N LEU A 397 -35.54 1.85 -9.13
CA LEU A 397 -36.34 1.97 -10.35
C LEU A 397 -36.80 0.60 -10.87
N LEU A 398 -35.91 -0.39 -10.90
CA LEU A 398 -36.25 -1.76 -11.29
C LEU A 398 -37.26 -2.40 -10.32
N CYS A 399 -37.17 -2.12 -9.01
CA CYS A 399 -38.17 -2.53 -8.02
C CYS A 399 -39.55 -1.95 -8.33
N ASP A 400 -39.65 -0.64 -8.58
CA ASP A 400 -40.93 0.00 -8.91
C ASP A 400 -41.54 -0.58 -10.19
N MET A 401 -40.72 -0.92 -11.18
CA MET A 401 -41.17 -1.58 -12.41
C MET A 401 -41.69 -3.00 -12.14
N LEU A 402 -41.01 -3.79 -11.30
CA LEU A 402 -41.46 -5.15 -10.94
C LEU A 402 -42.75 -5.17 -10.14
N LEU A 403 -43.03 -4.14 -9.35
CA LEU A 403 -44.29 -4.02 -8.62
C LEU A 403 -45.46 -3.63 -9.53
N ARG A 404 -45.20 -3.00 -10.67
CA ARG A 404 -46.25 -2.52 -11.60
C ARG A 404 -46.56 -3.51 -12.72
N ASP A 405 -45.55 -4.21 -13.22
CA ASP A 405 -45.65 -5.10 -14.38
C ASP A 405 -45.22 -6.55 -14.07
N ALA A 406 -45.58 -7.48 -14.95
CA ALA A 406 -45.05 -8.84 -14.94
C ALA A 406 -43.51 -8.83 -15.11
N PRO A 407 -42.80 -9.93 -14.80
CA PRO A 407 -41.32 -9.97 -14.73
C PRO A 407 -40.60 -9.58 -16.02
N PHE A 408 -41.32 -9.60 -17.13
CA PHE A 408 -40.84 -9.16 -18.44
C PHE A 408 -40.58 -7.64 -18.50
N GLY A 409 -41.18 -6.83 -17.61
CA GLY A 409 -41.06 -5.37 -17.61
C GLY A 409 -39.62 -4.87 -17.44
N ILE A 410 -38.81 -5.53 -16.61
CA ILE A 410 -37.39 -5.18 -16.37
C ILE A 410 -36.46 -5.47 -17.56
N VAL A 411 -36.93 -6.25 -18.54
CA VAL A 411 -36.19 -6.52 -19.79
C VAL A 411 -36.77 -5.73 -20.95
N ALA A 412 -38.09 -5.55 -21.01
CA ALA A 412 -38.79 -4.95 -22.14
C ALA A 412 -38.80 -3.41 -22.13
N GLN A 413 -38.58 -2.77 -20.98
CA GLN A 413 -38.67 -1.33 -20.82
C GLN A 413 -37.30 -0.68 -20.58
N SER A 414 -37.24 0.64 -20.76
CA SER A 414 -36.06 1.45 -20.47
C SER A 414 -36.33 2.34 -19.25
N PRO A 415 -35.46 2.34 -18.23
CA PRO A 415 -34.23 1.56 -18.13
C PRO A 415 -34.49 0.07 -17.83
N SER A 416 -33.51 -0.76 -18.15
CA SER A 416 -33.57 -2.22 -18.10
C SER A 416 -32.53 -2.81 -17.14
N ILE A 417 -32.51 -4.13 -16.99
CA ILE A 417 -31.45 -4.84 -16.25
C ILE A 417 -30.03 -4.58 -16.79
N MET A 418 -29.86 -4.16 -18.05
CA MET A 418 -28.55 -3.77 -18.58
C MET A 418 -28.03 -2.45 -17.98
N ASP A 419 -28.90 -1.61 -17.44
CA ASP A 419 -28.51 -0.34 -16.84
C ASP A 419 -28.04 -0.48 -15.38
N LEU A 420 -28.26 -1.65 -14.78
CA LEU A 420 -27.87 -1.98 -13.40
C LEU A 420 -26.36 -2.17 -13.24
N VAL A 421 -25.74 -2.88 -14.18
CA VAL A 421 -24.31 -3.21 -14.19
C VAL A 421 -23.75 -2.93 -15.57
N LYS A 422 -22.44 -2.69 -15.69
CA LYS A 422 -21.85 -2.53 -17.03
C LYS A 422 -21.85 -3.88 -17.74
N CYS A 423 -22.59 -4.01 -18.84
CA CYS A 423 -22.65 -5.23 -19.65
C CYS A 423 -22.97 -4.90 -21.10
N ASP A 424 -22.66 -5.84 -22.01
CA ASP A 424 -22.94 -5.71 -23.44
C ASP A 424 -24.29 -6.34 -23.82
N GLY A 425 -24.79 -7.26 -22.98
CA GLY A 425 -26.14 -7.79 -23.09
C GLY A 425 -26.63 -8.43 -21.79
N ALA A 426 -27.91 -8.77 -21.76
CA ALA A 426 -28.56 -9.45 -20.66
C ALA A 426 -29.68 -10.37 -21.17
N ALA A 427 -30.03 -11.38 -20.38
CA ALA A 427 -31.15 -12.27 -20.69
C ALA A 427 -31.95 -12.66 -19.44
N LEU A 428 -33.26 -12.83 -19.62
CA LEU A 428 -34.14 -13.47 -18.65
C LEU A 428 -34.62 -14.81 -19.24
N TYR A 429 -34.33 -15.89 -18.54
CA TYR A 429 -34.88 -17.22 -18.82
C TYR A 429 -35.91 -17.56 -17.76
N TYR A 430 -37.19 -17.54 -18.13
CA TYR A 430 -38.31 -17.70 -17.20
C TYR A 430 -39.41 -18.57 -17.82
N GLY A 431 -39.83 -19.63 -17.11
CA GLY A 431 -40.93 -20.49 -17.55
C GLY A 431 -40.69 -21.14 -18.92
N GLY A 432 -39.42 -21.44 -19.24
CA GLY A 432 -39.00 -22.02 -20.52
C GLY A 432 -38.96 -21.04 -21.70
N LYS A 433 -39.21 -19.74 -21.47
CA LYS A 433 -39.08 -18.68 -22.48
C LYS A 433 -37.84 -17.84 -22.22
N CYS A 434 -37.18 -17.39 -23.27
CA CYS A 434 -36.04 -16.48 -23.18
C CYS A 434 -36.39 -15.08 -23.67
N CYS A 435 -35.99 -14.06 -22.91
CA CYS A 435 -36.00 -12.67 -23.33
C CYS A 435 -34.56 -12.16 -23.39
N LEU A 436 -34.13 -11.75 -24.57
CA LEU A 436 -32.76 -11.34 -24.86
C LEU A 436 -32.68 -9.82 -25.06
N LEU A 437 -31.63 -9.20 -24.54
CA LEU A 437 -31.39 -7.76 -24.65
C LEU A 437 -29.90 -7.49 -24.93
N GLY A 438 -29.59 -6.69 -25.97
CA GLY A 438 -28.21 -6.38 -26.34
C GLY A 438 -27.45 -7.56 -26.97
N VAL A 439 -26.14 -7.65 -26.70
CA VAL A 439 -25.25 -8.70 -27.21
C VAL A 439 -25.38 -9.95 -26.34
N THR A 440 -26.05 -10.97 -26.86
CA THR A 440 -26.40 -12.18 -26.12
C THR A 440 -26.13 -13.45 -26.92
N PRO A 441 -25.97 -14.61 -26.27
CA PRO A 441 -26.11 -15.89 -26.94
C PRO A 441 -27.52 -16.06 -27.52
N THR A 442 -27.67 -16.96 -28.49
CA THR A 442 -29.01 -17.33 -29.01
C THR A 442 -29.86 -18.00 -27.92
N GLU A 443 -31.18 -18.01 -28.07
CA GLU A 443 -32.09 -18.66 -27.09
C GLU A 443 -31.72 -20.12 -26.81
N ALA A 444 -31.32 -20.88 -27.84
CA ALA A 444 -30.85 -22.25 -27.69
C ALA A 444 -29.56 -22.34 -26.85
N GLN A 445 -28.63 -21.40 -27.04
CA GLN A 445 -27.38 -21.33 -26.26
C GLN A 445 -27.63 -20.86 -24.83
N VAL A 446 -28.53 -19.89 -24.59
CA VAL A 446 -28.91 -19.49 -23.22
C VAL A 446 -29.53 -20.65 -22.46
N LYS A 447 -30.37 -21.45 -23.13
CA LYS A 447 -30.93 -22.67 -22.55
C LYS A 447 -29.85 -23.70 -22.20
N ASP A 448 -28.90 -23.93 -23.11
CA ASP A 448 -27.76 -24.83 -22.87
C ASP A 448 -26.88 -24.36 -21.69
N ILE A 449 -26.63 -23.06 -21.58
CA ILE A 449 -25.93 -22.47 -20.43
C ILE A 449 -26.72 -22.68 -19.13
N ALA A 450 -28.04 -22.49 -19.15
CA ALA A 450 -28.89 -22.74 -17.98
C ALA A 450 -28.83 -24.21 -17.56
N GLU A 451 -28.89 -25.16 -18.50
CA GLU A 451 -28.74 -26.60 -18.22
C GLU A 451 -27.36 -26.94 -17.65
N TRP A 452 -26.29 -26.35 -18.19
CA TRP A 452 -24.93 -26.48 -17.64
C TRP A 452 -24.84 -25.97 -16.19
N LEU A 453 -25.42 -24.80 -15.89
CA LEU A 453 -25.45 -24.25 -14.52
C LEU A 453 -26.20 -25.18 -13.55
N LEU A 454 -27.30 -25.79 -13.98
CA LEU A 454 -28.05 -26.74 -13.16
C LEU A 454 -27.23 -27.99 -12.83
N ASN A 455 -26.47 -28.50 -13.80
CA ASN A 455 -25.70 -29.74 -13.66
C ASN A 455 -24.39 -29.55 -12.91
N SER A 456 -23.66 -28.46 -13.19
CA SER A 456 -22.31 -28.22 -12.67
C SER A 456 -22.28 -27.28 -11.46
N HIS A 457 -23.32 -26.47 -11.27
CA HIS A 457 -23.39 -25.44 -10.22
C HIS A 457 -24.74 -25.43 -9.48
N GLY A 458 -25.42 -26.59 -9.41
CA GLY A 458 -26.78 -26.73 -8.88
C GLY A 458 -26.99 -26.25 -7.43
N ASP A 459 -25.94 -26.27 -6.61
CA ASP A 459 -25.97 -25.80 -5.22
C ASP A 459 -25.74 -24.28 -5.07
N SER A 460 -25.40 -23.59 -6.16
CA SER A 460 -25.14 -22.15 -6.15
C SER A 460 -26.39 -21.33 -6.47
N THR A 461 -26.47 -20.14 -5.89
CA THR A 461 -27.48 -19.13 -6.22
C THR A 461 -27.10 -18.30 -7.46
N GLY A 462 -25.89 -18.43 -7.98
CA GLY A 462 -25.40 -17.70 -9.14
C GLY A 462 -23.96 -18.03 -9.47
N LEU A 463 -23.42 -17.41 -10.52
CA LEU A 463 -22.03 -17.54 -10.93
C LEU A 463 -21.60 -16.22 -11.56
N SER A 464 -20.37 -15.78 -11.31
CA SER A 464 -19.72 -14.74 -12.10
C SER A 464 -18.38 -15.25 -12.62
N THR A 465 -18.12 -14.99 -13.89
CA THR A 465 -16.86 -15.34 -14.56
C THR A 465 -16.51 -14.30 -15.62
N GLU A 466 -15.21 -14.08 -15.82
CA GLU A 466 -14.63 -13.28 -16.90
C GLU A 466 -14.45 -14.09 -18.19
N SER A 467 -14.42 -15.41 -18.07
CA SER A 467 -14.30 -16.34 -19.19
C SER A 467 -15.13 -17.58 -18.92
N LEU A 468 -16.19 -17.76 -19.71
CA LEU A 468 -16.99 -18.98 -19.72
C LEU A 468 -16.13 -20.21 -20.06
N ALA A 469 -15.08 -20.04 -20.87
CA ALA A 469 -14.13 -21.10 -21.17
C ALA A 469 -13.33 -21.53 -19.94
N ASP A 470 -12.72 -20.57 -19.21
CA ASP A 470 -11.97 -20.85 -17.97
C ASP A 470 -12.90 -21.41 -16.86
N ALA A 471 -14.17 -21.01 -16.85
CA ALA A 471 -15.17 -21.53 -15.93
C ALA A 471 -15.62 -22.97 -16.25
N GLY A 472 -15.19 -23.53 -17.38
CA GLY A 472 -15.47 -24.92 -17.76
C GLY A 472 -16.78 -25.12 -18.53
N TYR A 473 -17.39 -24.07 -19.09
CA TYR A 473 -18.56 -24.22 -19.96
C TYR A 473 -18.14 -24.81 -21.32
N PRO A 474 -18.61 -26.02 -21.72
CA PRO A 474 -18.14 -26.70 -22.93
C PRO A 474 -18.45 -25.96 -24.24
N GLY A 475 -19.56 -25.21 -24.28
CA GLY A 475 -20.00 -24.47 -25.46
C GLY A 475 -19.33 -23.11 -25.67
N ALA A 476 -18.39 -22.71 -24.79
CA ALA A 476 -17.84 -21.35 -24.78
C ALA A 476 -17.19 -20.94 -26.11
N ALA A 477 -16.51 -21.86 -26.79
CA ALA A 477 -15.86 -21.58 -28.08
C ALA A 477 -16.85 -21.17 -29.19
N LEU A 478 -18.11 -21.64 -29.12
CA LEU A 478 -19.15 -21.33 -30.10
C LEU A 478 -19.77 -19.94 -29.90
N LEU A 479 -19.60 -19.34 -28.72
CA LEU A 479 -20.08 -17.99 -28.42
C LEU A 479 -19.18 -16.91 -29.03
N GLY A 480 -17.91 -17.24 -29.27
CA GLY A 480 -16.91 -16.34 -29.84
C GLY A 480 -16.63 -15.11 -28.99
N ASP A 481 -16.08 -14.07 -29.63
CA ASP A 481 -15.69 -12.82 -28.94
C ASP A 481 -16.89 -11.97 -28.50
N ALA A 482 -18.10 -12.29 -28.95
CA ALA A 482 -19.31 -11.55 -28.58
C ALA A 482 -19.72 -11.79 -27.11
N VAL A 483 -19.45 -12.97 -26.55
CA VAL A 483 -19.83 -13.33 -25.18
C VAL A 483 -18.71 -14.17 -24.53
N CYS A 484 -17.98 -13.56 -23.60
CA CYS A 484 -16.90 -14.21 -22.86
C CYS A 484 -17.16 -14.22 -21.36
N GLY A 485 -17.54 -13.08 -20.80
CA GLY A 485 -17.88 -12.94 -19.40
C GLY A 485 -19.36 -13.13 -19.16
N MET A 486 -19.70 -13.71 -18.01
CA MET A 486 -21.07 -13.91 -17.59
C MET A 486 -21.20 -13.66 -16.08
N ALA A 487 -22.23 -12.93 -15.68
CA ALA A 487 -22.77 -12.97 -14.33
C ALA A 487 -24.21 -13.50 -14.40
N THR A 488 -24.58 -14.40 -13.48
CA THR A 488 -25.92 -15.00 -13.45
C THR A 488 -26.49 -15.01 -12.04
N ALA A 489 -27.80 -14.79 -11.97
CA ALA A 489 -28.58 -14.89 -10.74
C ALA A 489 -29.75 -15.85 -10.95
N ARG A 490 -29.78 -16.91 -10.14
CA ARG A 490 -30.83 -17.93 -10.19
C ARG A 490 -32.06 -17.49 -9.41
N ILE A 491 -33.17 -17.22 -10.08
CA ILE A 491 -34.40 -16.77 -9.42
C ILE A 491 -35.06 -17.98 -8.73
N THR A 492 -35.44 -19.00 -9.50
CA THR A 492 -36.08 -20.23 -8.99
C THR A 492 -35.18 -21.44 -9.26
N SER A 493 -35.67 -22.66 -9.03
CA SER A 493 -34.90 -23.86 -9.41
C SER A 493 -34.62 -23.94 -10.91
N THR A 494 -35.40 -23.26 -11.76
CA THR A 494 -35.32 -23.35 -13.24
C THR A 494 -35.14 -22.02 -13.95
N ASP A 495 -35.34 -20.90 -13.26
CA ASP A 495 -35.35 -19.57 -13.87
C ASP A 495 -34.10 -18.76 -13.51
N PHE A 496 -33.57 -18.02 -14.48
CA PHE A 496 -32.28 -17.34 -14.37
C PHE A 496 -32.30 -15.95 -15.01
N LEU A 497 -31.56 -15.03 -14.40
CA LEU A 497 -31.08 -13.81 -15.03
C LEU A 497 -29.62 -13.98 -15.45
N PHE A 498 -29.27 -13.36 -16.56
CA PHE A 498 -27.93 -13.35 -17.12
C PHE A 498 -27.53 -11.93 -17.52
N TRP A 499 -26.26 -11.61 -17.28
CA TRP A 499 -25.57 -10.46 -17.83
C TRP A 499 -24.32 -10.97 -18.54
N PHE A 500 -24.10 -10.48 -19.75
CA PHE A 500 -23.02 -10.91 -20.63
C PHE A 500 -22.08 -9.75 -20.93
N ARG A 501 -20.79 -10.06 -21.00
CA ARG A 501 -19.77 -9.14 -21.48
C ARG A 501 -19.00 -9.77 -22.64
N SER A 502 -18.80 -8.98 -23.67
CA SER A 502 -17.99 -9.34 -24.82
C SER A 502 -16.52 -9.43 -24.44
N HIS A 503 -15.75 -10.09 -25.31
CA HIS A 503 -14.31 -10.07 -25.24
C HIS A 503 -13.83 -8.63 -25.29
N THR A 504 -13.05 -8.23 -24.29
CA THR A 504 -12.28 -6.99 -24.36
C THR A 504 -10.85 -7.38 -24.70
N ALA A 505 -10.39 -7.02 -25.90
CA ALA A 505 -8.99 -7.17 -26.26
C ALA A 505 -8.15 -6.27 -25.33
N LYS A 506 -7.69 -6.84 -24.22
CA LYS A 506 -6.79 -6.14 -23.31
C LYS A 506 -5.37 -6.46 -23.75
N GLU A 507 -4.78 -5.50 -24.43
CA GLU A 507 -3.36 -5.49 -24.74
C GLU A 507 -2.59 -5.13 -23.46
N ILE A 508 -2.03 -6.14 -22.82
CA ILE A 508 -1.16 -5.94 -21.65
C ILE A 508 0.28 -5.89 -22.17
N LYS A 509 0.93 -4.74 -22.00
CA LYS A 509 2.35 -4.58 -22.33
C LYS A 509 3.19 -4.99 -21.14
N TRP A 510 3.84 -6.15 -21.20
CA TRP A 510 4.68 -6.64 -20.12
C TRP A 510 6.13 -6.16 -20.25
N GLY A 511 6.73 -5.72 -19.16
CA GLY A 511 8.15 -5.39 -19.04
C GLY A 511 9.04 -6.64 -18.93
N GLY A 512 9.23 -7.34 -20.05
CA GLY A 512 10.20 -8.44 -20.17
C GLY A 512 9.70 -9.85 -19.83
N ALA A 513 8.84 -10.03 -18.82
CA ALA A 513 8.21 -11.33 -18.52
C ALA A 513 6.75 -11.17 -18.05
N LYS A 514 5.93 -12.19 -18.34
CA LYS A 514 4.52 -12.30 -17.96
C LYS A 514 4.37 -12.69 -16.48
N HIS A 515 3.30 -12.25 -15.84
CA HIS A 515 2.90 -12.75 -14.53
C HIS A 515 2.01 -13.99 -14.65
N HIS A 516 2.30 -15.04 -13.86
CA HIS A 516 1.35 -16.13 -13.61
C HIS A 516 0.79 -16.02 -12.19
N PRO A 517 -0.53 -16.18 -11.97
CA PRO A 517 -1.13 -16.08 -10.64
C PRO A 517 -0.60 -17.10 -9.62
N ASP A 518 -0.09 -18.24 -10.10
CA ASP A 518 0.52 -19.29 -9.28
C ASP A 518 1.99 -19.01 -8.96
N ASP A 519 2.59 -17.96 -9.52
CA ASP A 519 3.96 -17.55 -9.21
C ASP A 519 4.05 -17.18 -7.73
N LYS A 520 4.83 -17.95 -6.98
CA LYS A 520 5.16 -17.67 -5.59
C LYS A 520 6.62 -17.29 -5.45
N ASP A 521 6.92 -16.48 -4.45
CA ASP A 521 8.28 -16.18 -4.05
C ASP A 521 8.96 -17.49 -3.58
N ASP A 522 9.85 -18.04 -4.40
CA ASP A 522 10.73 -19.15 -4.03
C ASP A 522 12.08 -18.56 -3.58
N GLY A 523 12.35 -18.60 -2.27
CA GLY A 523 13.59 -18.09 -1.70
C GLY A 523 14.85 -18.67 -2.40
N GLY A 524 14.78 -19.94 -2.80
CA GLY A 524 15.91 -20.64 -3.44
C GLY A 524 16.24 -20.19 -4.87
N LYS A 525 15.35 -19.44 -5.54
CA LYS A 525 15.49 -19.03 -6.96
C LYS A 525 15.40 -17.52 -7.15
N MET A 526 16.24 -16.77 -6.47
CA MET A 526 16.37 -15.33 -6.70
C MET A 526 17.30 -15.00 -7.88
N HIS A 527 16.80 -15.12 -9.12
CA HIS A 527 17.50 -14.63 -10.30
C HIS A 527 16.80 -13.40 -10.88
N PRO A 528 17.48 -12.24 -10.99
CA PRO A 528 16.89 -11.07 -11.61
C PRO A 528 16.74 -11.29 -13.12
N ARG A 529 15.66 -10.75 -13.70
CA ARG A 529 15.45 -10.81 -15.14
C ARG A 529 16.55 -10.05 -15.90
N PHE A 530 16.93 -10.57 -17.06
CA PHE A 530 17.96 -9.98 -17.93
C PHE A 530 17.42 -8.97 -18.93
N SER A 531 16.12 -9.01 -19.25
CA SER A 531 15.48 -8.15 -20.25
C SER A 531 14.25 -7.45 -19.68
N PHE A 532 14.08 -6.18 -20.05
CA PHE A 532 12.92 -5.35 -19.76
C PHE A 532 12.19 -4.89 -21.03
N LYS A 533 12.56 -5.46 -22.19
CA LYS A 533 11.92 -5.13 -23.46
C LYS A 533 10.43 -5.42 -23.38
N ALA A 534 9.64 -4.41 -23.72
CA ALA A 534 8.20 -4.53 -23.76
C ALA A 534 7.78 -5.61 -24.76
N PHE A 535 6.89 -6.50 -24.35
CA PHE A 535 6.18 -7.38 -25.28
C PHE A 535 4.68 -7.33 -25.00
N LEU A 536 3.92 -7.51 -26.06
CA LEU A 536 2.47 -7.45 -26.01
C LEU A 536 1.92 -8.83 -25.69
N GLU A 537 1.12 -8.92 -24.64
CA GLU A 537 0.21 -10.04 -24.46
C GLU A 537 -1.20 -9.61 -24.85
N VAL A 538 -1.77 -10.35 -25.80
CA VAL A 538 -3.19 -10.25 -26.13
C VAL A 538 -3.90 -11.32 -25.32
N VAL A 539 -4.53 -10.93 -24.22
CA VAL A 539 -5.42 -11.83 -23.49
C VAL A 539 -6.61 -12.09 -24.41
N LYS A 540 -6.85 -13.34 -24.78
CA LYS A 540 -7.98 -13.73 -25.64
C LYS A 540 -9.11 -14.29 -24.78
N SER A 541 -10.34 -14.10 -25.25
CA SER A 541 -11.54 -14.76 -24.70
C SER A 541 -11.81 -14.48 -23.21
N ARG A 542 -11.51 -13.25 -22.77
CA ARG A 542 -11.89 -12.70 -21.45
C ARG A 542 -12.62 -11.37 -21.59
N SER A 543 -13.55 -11.12 -20.69
CA SER A 543 -14.20 -9.82 -20.51
C SER A 543 -13.50 -8.96 -19.47
N LEU A 544 -14.03 -7.74 -19.25
CA LEU A 544 -13.73 -6.97 -18.04
C LEU A 544 -14.21 -7.71 -16.77
N PRO A 545 -13.47 -7.59 -15.65
CA PRO A 545 -13.83 -8.19 -14.36
C PRO A 545 -15.13 -7.62 -13.80
N TRP A 546 -15.95 -8.48 -13.18
CA TRP A 546 -17.17 -8.06 -12.49
C TRP A 546 -16.81 -7.45 -11.13
N GLU A 547 -17.17 -6.20 -10.92
CA GLU A 547 -16.87 -5.50 -9.66
C GLU A 547 -17.76 -6.04 -8.53
N VAL A 548 -17.26 -6.01 -7.29
CA VAL A 548 -18.01 -6.49 -6.12
C VAL A 548 -19.33 -5.74 -5.96
N SER A 549 -19.35 -4.44 -6.26
CA SER A 549 -20.58 -3.63 -6.23
C SER A 549 -21.60 -4.07 -7.27
N GLU A 550 -21.15 -4.49 -8.47
CA GLU A 550 -22.02 -5.02 -9.53
C GLU A 550 -22.62 -6.37 -9.13
N ILE A 551 -21.81 -7.25 -8.53
CA ILE A 551 -22.30 -8.55 -8.04
C ILE A 551 -23.28 -8.36 -6.89
N ASN A 552 -23.00 -7.45 -5.95
CA ASN A 552 -23.96 -7.11 -4.89
C ASN A 552 -25.26 -6.56 -5.49
N ALA A 553 -25.17 -5.75 -6.54
CA ALA A 553 -26.34 -5.21 -7.22
C ALA A 553 -27.24 -6.31 -7.80
N ILE A 554 -26.62 -7.29 -8.46
CA ILE A 554 -27.25 -8.47 -9.02
C ILE A 554 -27.91 -9.32 -7.93
N HIS A 555 -27.20 -9.60 -6.83
CA HIS A 555 -27.74 -10.38 -5.71
C HIS A 555 -28.93 -9.69 -5.03
N SER A 556 -28.90 -8.37 -4.85
CA SER A 556 -30.07 -7.67 -4.31
C SER A 556 -31.27 -7.78 -5.25
N LEU A 557 -31.09 -7.59 -6.56
CA LEU A 557 -32.17 -7.75 -7.54
C LEU A 557 -32.73 -9.17 -7.53
N GLN A 558 -31.85 -10.17 -7.41
CA GLN A 558 -32.24 -11.58 -7.29
C GLN A 558 -33.17 -11.83 -6.10
N LEU A 559 -32.86 -11.27 -4.93
CA LEU A 559 -33.70 -11.41 -3.73
C LEU A 559 -35.08 -10.76 -3.96
N ILE A 560 -35.09 -9.53 -4.49
CA ILE A 560 -36.34 -8.81 -4.81
C ILE A 560 -37.21 -9.61 -5.78
N MET A 561 -36.60 -10.19 -6.82
CA MET A 561 -37.33 -11.01 -7.77
C MET A 561 -37.90 -12.27 -7.10
N ARG A 562 -37.10 -13.00 -6.31
CA ARG A 562 -37.56 -14.19 -5.59
C ARG A 562 -38.78 -13.89 -4.73
N ASP A 563 -38.77 -12.78 -4.01
CA ASP A 563 -39.90 -12.36 -3.17
C ASP A 563 -41.13 -12.03 -4.02
N SER A 564 -40.96 -11.32 -5.13
CA SER A 564 -42.05 -11.01 -6.06
C SER A 564 -42.68 -12.27 -6.68
N PHE A 565 -41.86 -13.27 -7.01
CA PHE A 565 -42.31 -14.54 -7.61
C PHE A 565 -42.96 -15.51 -6.61
N GLN A 566 -42.63 -15.43 -5.32
CA GLN A 566 -43.31 -16.21 -4.28
C GLN A 566 -44.66 -15.61 -3.86
N GLY A 567 -44.90 -14.34 -4.19
CA GLY A 567 -46.15 -13.63 -3.89
C GLY A 567 -47.29 -13.87 -4.90
N TYR A 568 -47.07 -14.65 -5.95
CA TYR A 568 -48.06 -14.97 -6.99
C TYR A 568 -48.54 -16.42 -6.94
#